data_AF-A0A2E3H6J7-F1
#
_entry.id   AF-A0A2E3H6J7-F1
#
_cell.length_a   1.000
_cell.length_b   1.000
_cell.length_c   1.000
_cell.angle_alpha   90.00
_cell.angle_beta   90.00
_cell.angle_gamma   90.00
#
_symmetry.space_group_name_H-M   'P 1'
#
loop_
_entity.id
_entity.type
_entity.pdbx_description
1 polymer ?
#
loop_
_entity_poly.entity_id
_entity_poly.type
_entity_poly.pdbx_seq_one_letter_code
_entity_poly.pdbx_strand_id
1 'polypeptide(L)'
;MTVSQSNTTQWRKRQAALGFVRVEVQVRKEDASLVREIANALGDPARHDATRAILRQKITRSPSKSFKALLASAPLEGIELDRPNDFGREIDL
;
A
#
# COMPACT_ATOMS: atom_id res chain seq x y z
N MET A 1 -2.11 -14.81 41.51
CA MET A 1 -2.19 -15.82 40.42
C MET A 1 -1.62 -15.21 39.15
N THR A 2 -0.35 -15.47 38.84
CA THR A 2 0.27 -15.02 37.58
C THR A 2 -0.24 -15.92 36.46
N VAL A 3 -1.06 -15.38 35.57
CA VAL A 3 -1.52 -16.08 34.37
C VAL A 3 -0.28 -16.29 33.49
N SER A 4 0.25 -17.52 33.48
CA SER A 4 1.36 -17.90 32.62
C SER A 4 0.97 -17.60 31.18
N GLN A 5 1.65 -16.65 30.55
CA GLN A 5 1.35 -16.29 29.16
C GLN A 5 1.62 -17.51 28.28
N SER A 6 0.63 -17.89 27.47
CA SER A 6 0.76 -19.01 26.53
C SER A 6 1.96 -18.80 25.60
N ASN A 7 2.62 -19.89 25.22
CA ASN A 7 3.75 -19.88 24.26
C ASN A 7 3.42 -19.13 22.97
N THR A 8 2.16 -19.19 22.53
CA THR A 8 1.65 -18.42 21.38
C THR A 8 1.67 -16.92 21.60
N THR A 9 1.36 -16.44 22.81
CA THR A 9 1.43 -15.01 23.16
C THR A 9 2.86 -14.50 23.14
N GLN A 10 3.79 -15.27 23.71
CA GLN A 10 5.21 -14.91 23.69
C GLN A 10 5.81 -14.95 22.28
N TRP A 11 5.47 -15.96 21.49
CA TRP A 11 5.89 -16.04 20.08
C TRP A 11 5.38 -14.84 19.28
N ARG A 12 4.11 -14.43 19.46
CA ARG A 12 3.55 -13.24 18.80
C ARG A 12 4.29 -11.96 19.20
N LYS A 13 4.58 -11.79 20.49
CA LYS A 13 5.33 -10.62 20.98
C LYS A 13 6.72 -10.55 20.33
N ARG A 14 7.38 -11.70 20.15
CA ARG A 14 8.67 -11.79 19.46
C ARG A 14 8.56 -11.44 17.97
N GLN A 15 7.54 -11.94 17.27
CA GLN A 15 7.31 -11.60 15.86
C GLN A 15 7.02 -10.11 15.66
N ALA A 16 6.22 -9.49 16.53
CA ALA A 16 5.94 -8.06 16.48
C ALA A 16 7.20 -7.22 16.72
N ALA A 17 8.07 -7.62 17.66
CA ALA A 17 9.36 -6.95 17.91
C ALA A 17 10.31 -7.04 16.71
N LEU A 18 10.15 -8.07 15.87
CA LEU A 18 10.89 -8.24 14.61
C LEU A 18 10.23 -7.50 13.43
N GLY A 19 9.16 -6.73 13.66
CA GLY A 19 8.47 -5.95 12.64
C GLY A 19 7.43 -6.72 11.82
N PHE A 20 7.12 -7.97 12.19
CA PHE A 20 6.09 -8.75 11.51
C PHE A 20 4.68 -8.40 12.00
N VAL A 21 3.76 -8.28 11.05
CA VAL A 21 2.33 -8.04 11.29
C VAL A 21 1.52 -9.23 10.82
N ARG A 22 0.52 -9.64 11.61
CA ARG A 22 -0.42 -10.70 11.21
C ARG A 22 -1.44 -10.12 10.23
N VAL A 23 -1.60 -10.79 9.09
CA VAL A 23 -2.65 -10.51 8.11
C VAL A 23 -3.56 -11.73 8.04
N GLU A 24 -4.87 -11.51 8.10
CA GLU A 24 -5.86 -12.56 7.89
C GLU A 24 -6.35 -12.51 6.45
N VAL A 25 -6.33 -13.65 5.76
CA VAL A 25 -6.64 -13.75 4.34
C VAL A 25 -7.57 -14.94 4.09
N GLN A 26 -8.48 -14.76 3.14
CA GLN A 26 -9.31 -15.84 2.61
C GLN A 26 -8.88 -16.12 1.18
N VAL A 27 -8.56 -17.38 0.90
CA VAL A 27 -8.18 -17.85 -0.43
C VAL A 27 -8.79 -19.21 -0.70
N ARG A 28 -8.78 -19.63 -1.97
CA ARG A 28 -9.16 -20.99 -2.32
C ARG A 28 -8.18 -21.98 -1.71
N LYS A 29 -8.64 -23.21 -1.48
CA LYS A 29 -7.87 -24.23 -0.75
C LYS A 29 -6.54 -24.55 -1.46
N GLU A 30 -6.58 -24.61 -2.77
CA GLU A 30 -5.45 -24.84 -3.68
C GLU A 30 -4.39 -23.74 -3.61
N ASP A 31 -4.77 -22.50 -3.29
CA ASP A 31 -3.87 -21.34 -3.26
C ASP A 31 -3.25 -21.11 -1.88
N ALA A 32 -3.71 -21.82 -0.83
CA ALA A 32 -3.30 -21.57 0.54
C ALA A 32 -1.79 -21.81 0.77
N SER A 33 -1.20 -22.81 0.09
CA SER A 33 0.25 -23.06 0.13
C SER A 33 1.02 -21.92 -0.52
N LEU A 34 0.57 -21.47 -1.70
CA LEU A 34 1.20 -20.38 -2.44
C LEU A 34 1.24 -19.08 -1.62
N VAL A 35 0.13 -18.70 -1.00
CA VAL A 35 0.10 -17.48 -0.16
C VAL A 35 1.04 -17.57 1.02
N ARG A 36 1.17 -18.75 1.65
CA ARG A 36 2.12 -18.99 2.73
C ARG A 36 3.56 -18.85 2.25
N GLU A 37 3.89 -19.38 1.08
CA GLU A 37 5.23 -19.25 0.49
C GLU A 37 5.57 -17.80 0.14
N ILE A 38 4.61 -17.03 -0.38
CA ILE A 38 4.77 -15.59 -0.64
C ILE A 38 5.06 -14.87 0.68
N ALA A 39 4.29 -15.13 1.74
CA ALA A 39 4.53 -14.52 3.05
C ALA A 39 5.92 -14.87 3.61
N ASN A 40 6.37 -16.12 3.45
CA ASN A 40 7.71 -16.55 3.86
C ASN A 40 8.81 -15.83 3.05
N ALA A 41 8.63 -15.70 1.73
CA ALA A 41 9.59 -15.01 0.86
C ALA A 41 9.68 -13.50 1.17
N LEU A 42 8.59 -12.89 1.61
CA LEU A 42 8.59 -11.52 2.14
C LEU A 42 9.22 -11.39 3.53
N GLY A 43 9.30 -12.48 4.29
CA GLY A 43 10.00 -12.50 5.58
C GLY A 43 11.50 -12.79 5.48
N ASP A 44 11.97 -13.25 4.33
CA ASP A 44 13.37 -13.60 4.08
C ASP A 44 14.14 -12.39 3.50
N PRO A 45 15.14 -11.83 4.22
CA PRO A 45 15.92 -10.68 3.74
C PRO A 45 16.57 -10.90 2.37
N ALA A 46 16.98 -12.13 2.03
CA ALA A 46 17.64 -12.42 0.76
C ALA A 46 16.67 -12.38 -0.43
N ARG A 47 15.37 -12.61 -0.18
CA ARG A 47 14.33 -12.72 -1.21
C ARG A 47 13.31 -11.59 -1.17
N HIS A 48 13.29 -10.81 -0.09
CA HIS A 48 12.29 -9.79 0.19
C HIS A 48 12.15 -8.79 -0.96
N ASP A 49 13.24 -8.13 -1.36
CA ASP A 49 13.17 -7.02 -2.31
C ASP A 49 12.73 -7.48 -3.70
N ALA A 50 13.26 -8.61 -4.18
CA ALA A 50 12.86 -9.22 -5.45
C ALA A 50 11.38 -9.63 -5.43
N THR A 51 10.94 -10.30 -4.35
CA THR A 51 9.53 -10.74 -4.20
C THR A 51 8.60 -9.52 -4.15
N ARG A 52 8.95 -8.50 -3.37
CA ARG A 52 8.17 -7.27 -3.24
C ARG A 52 8.03 -6.53 -4.57
N ALA A 53 9.11 -6.45 -5.36
CA ALA A 53 9.09 -5.80 -6.67
C ALA A 53 8.12 -6.50 -7.64
N ILE A 54 8.15 -7.83 -7.70
CA ILE A 54 7.27 -8.63 -8.57
C ILE A 54 5.80 -8.44 -8.18
N LEU A 55 5.47 -8.55 -6.89
CA LEU A 55 4.09 -8.36 -6.40
C LEU A 55 3.58 -6.95 -6.70
N ARG A 56 4.44 -5.93 -6.56
CA ARG A 56 4.12 -4.54 -6.91
C ARG A 56 3.87 -4.33 -8.39
N GLN A 57 4.61 -5.02 -9.24
CA GLN A 57 4.46 -4.88 -10.68
C GLN A 57 3.22 -5.61 -11.21
N LYS A 58 2.94 -6.80 -10.67
CA LYS A 58 1.95 -7.72 -11.27
C LYS A 58 0.59 -7.72 -10.58
N ILE A 59 0.53 -7.42 -9.29
CA ILE A 59 -0.68 -7.56 -8.48
C ILE A 59 -1.19 -6.20 -8.04
N THR A 60 -0.33 -5.37 -7.46
CA THR A 60 -0.75 -4.03 -7.05
C THR A 60 -0.89 -3.16 -8.29
N ARG A 61 -2.06 -2.56 -8.50
CA ARG A 61 -2.21 -1.52 -9.51
C ARG A 61 -1.14 -0.47 -9.22
N SER A 62 -0.29 -0.15 -10.20
CA SER A 62 0.64 0.96 -10.07
C SER A 62 -0.17 2.14 -9.55
N PRO A 63 0.26 2.83 -8.47
CA PRO A 63 -0.49 3.98 -8.00
C PRO A 63 -0.65 4.91 -9.21
N SER A 64 -1.91 5.12 -9.62
CA SER A 64 -2.20 6.08 -10.68
C SER A 64 -1.51 7.37 -10.25
N LYS A 65 -0.72 7.96 -11.16
CA LYS A 65 -0.02 9.23 -10.89
C LYS A 65 -1.00 10.16 -10.19
N SER A 66 -0.57 10.77 -9.07
CA SER A 66 -1.44 11.71 -8.35
C SER A 66 -1.90 12.80 -9.31
N PHE A 67 -3.07 13.39 -9.07
CA PHE A 67 -3.59 14.46 -9.93
C PHE A 67 -2.57 15.60 -10.11
N LYS A 68 -1.84 15.95 -9.03
CA LYS A 68 -0.73 16.91 -9.08
C LYS A 68 0.41 16.46 -10.01
N ALA A 69 0.79 15.18 -9.98
CA ALA A 69 1.82 14.65 -10.86
C ALA A 69 1.37 14.59 -12.33
N LEU A 70 0.08 14.38 -12.57
CA LEU A 70 -0.50 14.45 -13.91
C LEU A 70 -0.48 15.88 -14.44
N LEU A 71 -0.92 16.86 -13.64
CA LEU A 71 -0.90 18.28 -13.99
C LEU A 71 0.53 18.79 -14.26
N ALA A 72 1.50 18.39 -13.45
CA ALA A 72 2.90 18.74 -13.65
C ALA A 72 3.50 18.14 -14.93
N SER A 73 2.92 17.04 -15.44
CA SER A 73 3.33 16.40 -16.70
C SER A 73 2.45 16.79 -17.89
N ALA A 74 1.42 17.61 -17.68
CA ALA A 74 0.54 18.06 -18.74
C ALA A 74 1.24 19.13 -19.58
N PRO A 75 1.07 19.14 -20.91
CA PRO A 75 1.50 20.26 -21.74
C PRO A 75 0.62 21.47 -21.40
N LEU A 76 1.18 22.44 -20.69
CA LEU A 76 0.48 23.67 -20.28
C LEU A 76 0.65 24.79 -21.30
N GLU A 77 1.24 24.52 -22.47
CA GLU A 77 1.36 25.49 -23.55
C GLU A 77 -0.02 26.05 -23.94
N GLY A 78 -0.20 27.37 -23.82
CA GLY A 78 -1.43 28.06 -24.17
C GLY A 78 -2.51 28.12 -23.08
N ILE A 79 -2.23 27.64 -21.87
CA ILE A 79 -3.15 27.76 -20.73
C ILE A 79 -2.80 29.03 -19.92
N GLU A 80 -3.73 29.98 -19.85
CA GLU A 80 -3.59 31.20 -19.05
C GLU A 80 -3.91 30.90 -17.57
N LEU A 81 -2.87 30.70 -16.76
CA LEU A 81 -2.98 30.44 -15.32
C LEU A 81 -3.13 31.71 -14.47
N ASP A 82 -2.77 32.86 -15.03
CA ASP A 82 -2.78 34.16 -14.35
C ASP A 82 -4.09 34.92 -14.54
N ARG A 83 -5.13 34.26 -15.08
CA ARG A 83 -6.44 34.89 -15.27
C ARG A 83 -6.94 35.41 -13.90
N PRO A 84 -7.26 36.70 -13.78
CA PRO A 84 -7.78 37.25 -12.54
C PRO A 84 -9.08 36.54 -12.14
N ASN A 85 -9.23 36.26 -10.85
CA ASN A 85 -10.43 35.63 -10.31
C ASN A 85 -11.65 36.49 -10.61
N ASP A 86 -12.58 35.94 -11.39
CA ASP A 86 -13.88 36.54 -11.66
C ASP A 86 -14.82 36.14 -10.51
N PHE A 87 -15.11 37.07 -9.61
CA PHE A 87 -16.00 36.86 -8.47
C PHE A 87 -17.48 36.85 -8.87
N GLY A 88 -17.78 36.89 -10.17
CA GLY A 88 -19.13 36.93 -10.70
C GLY A 88 -19.70 38.35 -10.68
N ARG A 89 -20.84 38.50 -11.37
CA ARG A 89 -21.61 39.75 -11.40
C ARG A 89 -22.71 39.67 -10.35
N GLU A 90 -23.00 40.80 -9.72
CA GLU A 90 -24.14 40.93 -8.82
C GLU A 90 -25.42 40.61 -9.60
N ILE A 91 -26.17 39.60 -9.14
CA ILE A 91 -27.47 39.23 -9.70
C ILE A 91 -28.52 39.85 -8.78
N ASP A 92 -29.25 40.83 -9.28
CA ASP A 92 -30.45 41.34 -8.61
C ASP A 92 -31.62 40.40 -8.93
N LEU A 93 -32.27 39.86 -7.90
CA LEU A 93 -33.34 38.86 -8.00
C LEU A 93 -34.73 39.51 -7.87
#